data_AF-A0A9W9K8G2-F1
#
_entry.id   AF-A0A9W9K8G2-F1
#
_cell.length_a   1.000
_cell.length_b   1.000
_cell.length_c   1.000
_cell.angle_alpha   90.00
_cell.angle_beta   90.00
_cell.angle_gamma   90.00
#
_symmetry.space_group_name_H-M   'P 1'
#
loop_
_entity.id
_entity.type
_entity.pdbx_description
1 polymer ?
#
loop_
_entity_poly.entity_id
_entity_poly.type
_entity_poly.pdbx_seq_one_letter_code
_entity_poly.pdbx_strand_id
1 'polypeptide(L)'
;MVHTGFLRPSLIDHVNIARIDRNPLEDQALWRPYPTHREPRPSYLSQSFDEACNLSTVARDISRSMFADERVSPTLEPAPHQSREELYERLRRWHSLLPEAFDSRYRPPPHIILLRMRYHALIINLFSCISDDEISSTTSDAPKTPESPPRHTPETKYNVWEVTQSAALGIAALTRLHRREYGMSRAHHFAMYAINLALFTMLEQESFNVLDQDFLSLASAFSIVASRSALGRNLFHIFRQSVRAKEQGSRIRDASALPDELKDLFDEQSSAEGHSRFDEYAEGLEKLNQEAKYHGIGVDPEHGLQEYPGLGLSDMLDRYESLSLGKDDVLSERHRPTGC
;
A
#
# COMPACT_ATOMS: atom_id res chain seq x y z
N MET A 1 5.42 12.94 9.14
CA MET A 1 4.61 11.71 9.10
C MET A 1 5.54 10.59 8.69
N VAL A 2 5.83 9.65 9.59
CA VAL A 2 6.79 8.57 9.34
C VAL A 2 6.15 7.57 8.38
N HIS A 3 6.69 7.47 7.16
CA HIS A 3 6.44 6.32 6.30
C HIS A 3 6.81 5.09 7.11
N THR A 4 5.91 4.13 7.20
CA THR A 4 6.29 2.81 7.71
C THR A 4 7.54 2.42 6.94
N GLY A 5 8.67 2.24 7.64
CA GLY A 5 9.93 1.85 7.01
C GLY A 5 9.62 0.73 6.04
N PHE A 6 9.80 1.01 4.76
CA PHE A 6 9.44 0.13 3.65
C PHE A 6 10.12 -1.20 3.88
N LEU A 7 9.33 -2.20 4.26
CA LEU A 7 9.72 -3.62 4.32
C LEU A 7 11.08 -3.88 5.00
N ARG A 8 11.43 -3.00 5.96
CA ARG A 8 12.70 -2.98 6.68
C ARG A 8 12.42 -2.74 8.15
N PRO A 9 13.23 -3.29 9.05
CA PRO A 9 13.03 -3.12 10.47
C PRO A 9 13.31 -1.66 10.84
N SER A 10 12.40 -1.06 11.58
CA SER A 10 12.59 0.28 12.12
C SER A 10 13.81 0.29 13.04
N LEU A 11 14.81 1.09 12.67
CA LEU A 11 16.00 1.33 13.50
C LEU A 11 15.69 2.13 14.77
N ILE A 12 14.51 2.77 14.83
CA ILE A 12 14.07 3.50 16.01
C ILE A 12 13.60 2.49 17.06
N ASP A 13 14.39 2.34 18.11
CA ASP A 13 14.06 1.49 19.25
C ASP A 13 13.15 2.21 20.25
N HIS A 14 13.54 3.42 20.64
CA HIS A 14 12.81 4.23 21.62
C HIS A 14 12.77 5.70 21.19
N VAL A 15 11.70 6.40 21.59
CA VAL A 15 11.57 7.86 21.41
C VAL A 15 11.91 8.51 22.74
N ASN A 16 13.02 9.24 22.79
CA ASN A 16 13.51 9.94 24.00
C ASN A 16 12.79 11.26 24.30
N ILE A 17 11.79 11.62 23.50
CA ILE A 17 11.07 12.88 23.63
C ILE A 17 9.74 12.60 24.31
N ALA A 18 9.45 13.36 25.37
CA ALA A 18 8.17 13.29 26.05
C ALA A 18 7.04 13.63 25.08
N ARG A 19 5.92 12.91 25.21
CA ARG A 19 4.74 13.16 24.41
C ARG A 19 4.23 14.57 24.72
N ILE A 20 3.91 15.33 23.69
CA ILE A 20 3.30 16.65 23.84
C ILE A 20 1.92 16.45 24.47
N ASP A 21 1.63 17.16 25.55
CA ASP A 21 0.34 17.09 26.21
C ASP A 21 -0.78 17.53 25.28
N ARG A 22 -1.91 16.83 25.36
CA ARG A 22 -3.07 17.14 24.53
C ARG A 22 -3.62 18.52 24.88
N ASN A 23 -3.81 19.36 23.86
CA ASN A 23 -4.41 20.68 23.99
C ASN A 23 -5.86 20.68 23.44
N PRO A 24 -6.89 20.56 24.31
CA PRO A 24 -8.27 20.50 23.86
C PRO A 24 -8.77 21.81 23.23
N LEU A 25 -8.09 22.95 23.48
CA LEU A 25 -8.43 24.23 22.85
C LEU A 25 -8.00 24.25 21.37
N GLU A 26 -6.89 23.60 21.02
CA GLU A 26 -6.45 23.45 19.63
C GLU A 26 -7.38 22.54 18.82
N ASP A 27 -7.92 21.49 19.45
CA ASP A 27 -8.88 20.60 18.80
C ASP A 27 -10.15 21.34 18.34
N GLN A 28 -10.56 22.37 19.09
CA GLN A 28 -11.69 23.24 18.76
C GLN A 28 -11.36 24.35 17.76
N ALA A 29 -10.07 24.59 17.47
CA ALA A 29 -9.68 25.59 16.48
C ALA A 29 -10.28 25.25 15.11
N LEU A 30 -10.77 26.26 14.40
CA LEU A 30 -11.43 26.05 13.12
C LEU A 30 -10.40 25.84 12.00
N TRP A 31 -10.40 24.64 11.42
CA TRP A 31 -9.72 24.35 10.18
C TRP A 31 -10.62 24.71 8.98
N ARG A 32 -10.06 25.47 8.03
CA ARG A 32 -10.77 25.91 6.83
C ARG A 32 -10.24 25.19 5.59
N PRO A 33 -11.11 24.50 4.82
CA PRO A 33 -10.73 23.91 3.54
C PRO A 33 -10.25 24.97 2.55
N TYR A 34 -9.00 24.85 2.12
CA TYR A 34 -8.42 25.65 1.03
C TYR A 34 -8.10 24.73 -0.16
N PRO A 35 -8.45 25.09 -1.41
CA PRO A 35 -9.00 26.36 -1.87
C PRO A 35 -10.53 26.36 -1.98
N THR A 36 -11.21 25.29 -1.54
CA THR A 36 -12.62 25.03 -1.89
C THR A 36 -13.63 25.92 -1.16
N HIS A 37 -13.16 26.87 -0.32
CA HIS A 37 -13.97 27.84 0.45
C HIS A 37 -15.17 27.21 1.19
N ARG A 38 -15.09 25.92 1.53
CA ARG A 38 -16.13 25.19 2.26
C ARG A 38 -16.18 25.61 3.72
N GLU A 39 -17.26 25.23 4.39
CA GLU A 39 -17.48 25.55 5.80
C GLU A 39 -16.30 25.12 6.68
N PRO A 40 -15.88 26.01 7.62
CA PRO A 40 -14.92 25.67 8.65
C PRO A 40 -15.40 24.49 9.51
N ARG A 41 -14.47 23.67 9.98
CA ARG A 41 -14.74 22.55 10.88
C ARG A 41 -13.67 22.45 11.95
N PRO A 42 -13.92 21.80 13.10
CA PRO A 42 -12.90 21.66 14.13
C PRO A 42 -11.66 20.95 13.57
N SER A 43 -10.48 21.39 14.01
CA SER A 43 -9.21 20.95 13.46
C SER A 43 -8.84 19.55 13.96
N TYR A 44 -9.14 19.23 15.22
CA TYR A 44 -8.69 18.01 15.89
C TYR A 44 -7.17 17.75 15.76
N LEU A 45 -6.34 18.79 15.62
CA LEU A 45 -4.92 18.63 15.35
C LEU A 45 -4.19 17.92 16.49
N SER A 46 -4.46 18.30 17.74
CA SER A 46 -3.81 17.69 18.91
C SER A 46 -4.23 16.23 19.06
N GLN A 47 -5.53 15.96 18.96
CA GLN A 47 -6.05 14.59 19.01
C GLN A 47 -5.57 13.72 17.85
N SER A 48 -5.54 14.24 16.62
CA SER A 48 -5.08 13.48 15.46
C SER A 48 -3.58 13.20 15.51
N PHE A 49 -2.79 14.12 16.07
CA PHE A 49 -1.37 13.91 16.33
C PHE A 49 -1.15 12.77 17.32
N ASP A 50 -1.90 12.78 18.41
CA ASP A 50 -1.86 11.71 19.40
C ASP A 50 -2.18 10.34 18.79
N GLU A 51 -3.24 10.26 18.00
CA GLU A 51 -3.60 9.02 17.34
C GLU A 51 -2.60 8.60 16.26
N ALA A 52 -1.98 9.57 15.58
CA ALA A 52 -0.90 9.29 14.64
C ALA A 52 0.35 8.74 15.34
N CYS A 53 0.67 9.20 16.55
CA CYS A 53 1.73 8.65 17.38
C CYS A 53 1.43 7.21 17.80
N ASN A 54 0.23 6.96 18.32
CA ASN A 54 -0.22 5.61 18.71
C ASN A 54 -0.11 4.63 17.53
N LEU A 55 -0.62 5.03 16.37
CA LEU A 55 -0.56 4.21 15.16
C LEU A 55 0.88 4.01 14.67
N SER A 56 1.76 5.01 14.85
CA SER A 56 3.18 4.88 14.50
C SER A 56 3.93 3.90 15.40
N THR A 57 3.55 3.79 16.69
CA THR A 57 4.09 2.77 17.58
C THR A 57 3.73 1.37 17.10
N VAL A 58 2.47 1.14 16.72
CA VAL A 58 2.04 -0.16 16.16
C VAL A 58 2.78 -0.44 14.85
N ALA A 59 2.92 0.56 13.98
CA ALA A 59 3.66 0.43 12.73
C ALA A 59 5.14 0.05 12.93
N ARG A 60 5.81 0.63 13.92
CA ARG A 60 7.18 0.29 14.30
C ARG A 60 7.26 -1.16 14.75
N ASP A 61 6.32 -1.59 15.59
CA ASP A 61 6.29 -2.95 16.12
C ASP A 61 6.06 -3.97 14.98
N ILE A 62 5.17 -3.69 14.03
CA ILE A 62 4.97 -4.49 12.79
C ILE A 62 6.26 -4.59 11.99
N SER A 63 6.92 -3.45 11.74
CA SER A 63 8.15 -3.41 10.96
C SER A 63 9.27 -4.23 11.62
N ARG A 64 9.37 -4.23 12.95
CA ARG A 64 10.36 -5.05 13.67
C ARG A 64 9.98 -6.52 13.72
N SER A 65 8.71 -6.87 13.93
CA SER A 65 8.31 -8.27 13.99
C SER A 65 8.44 -8.98 12.64
N MET A 66 8.22 -8.26 11.54
CA MET A 66 8.16 -8.84 10.18
C MET A 66 9.51 -8.79 9.45
N PHE A 67 10.38 -7.82 9.76
CA PHE A 67 11.62 -7.59 9.00
C PHE A 67 12.89 -7.58 9.85
N ALA A 68 12.83 -7.93 11.14
CA ALA A 68 14.05 -8.12 11.92
C ALA A 68 14.80 -9.35 11.41
N ASP A 69 15.96 -9.11 10.82
CA ASP A 69 16.89 -10.14 10.39
C ASP A 69 17.45 -10.83 11.65
N GLU A 70 17.18 -12.14 11.82
CA GLU A 70 17.67 -12.94 12.96
C GLU A 70 19.21 -12.92 13.07
N ARG A 71 19.91 -12.47 12.02
CA ARG A 71 21.36 -12.58 11.87
C ARG A 71 22.17 -11.37 12.34
N VAL A 72 21.56 -10.20 12.59
CA VAL A 72 22.33 -8.93 12.69
C VAL A 72 22.55 -8.42 14.13
N SER A 73 22.00 -9.04 15.19
CA SER A 73 22.29 -8.55 16.56
C SER A 73 22.26 -9.64 17.64
N PRO A 74 23.41 -10.23 18.00
CA PRO A 74 23.54 -11.11 19.17
C PRO A 74 23.58 -10.34 20.52
N THR A 75 23.41 -9.01 20.52
CA THR A 75 23.68 -8.14 21.68
C THR A 75 22.46 -7.37 22.22
N LEU A 76 21.29 -7.46 21.60
CA LEU A 76 20.05 -6.92 22.19
C LEU A 76 19.18 -8.09 22.66
N GLU A 77 18.63 -7.99 23.86
CA GLU A 77 17.64 -8.95 24.34
C GLU A 77 16.55 -9.18 23.28
N PRO A 78 16.15 -10.43 23.02
CA PRO A 78 15.14 -10.73 22.02
C PRO A 78 13.85 -10.01 22.40
N ALA A 79 13.50 -8.97 21.65
CA ALA A 79 12.19 -8.36 21.76
C ALA A 79 11.15 -9.47 21.55
N PRO A 80 10.10 -9.56 22.38
CA PRO A 80 9.09 -10.60 22.20
C PRO A 80 8.52 -10.47 20.79
N HIS A 81 8.73 -11.51 19.97
CA HIS A 81 8.13 -11.61 18.65
C HIS A 81 6.60 -11.63 18.84
N GLN A 82 5.96 -10.49 18.58
CA GLN A 82 4.50 -10.42 18.60
C GLN A 82 3.95 -11.18 17.40
N SER A 83 2.92 -11.99 17.65
CA SER A 83 2.23 -12.66 16.56
C SER A 83 1.56 -11.64 15.63
N ARG A 84 1.39 -12.02 14.36
CA ARG A 84 0.69 -11.20 13.37
C ARG A 84 -0.74 -10.89 13.82
N GLU A 85 -1.40 -11.86 14.45
CA GLU A 85 -2.75 -11.76 14.99
C GLU A 85 -2.83 -10.74 16.13
N GLU A 86 -1.84 -10.71 17.03
CA GLU A 86 -1.78 -9.70 18.10
C GLU A 86 -1.64 -8.28 17.54
N LEU A 87 -0.77 -8.10 16.54
CA LEU A 87 -0.58 -6.82 15.88
C LEU A 87 -1.85 -6.37 15.14
N TYR A 88 -2.54 -7.30 14.47
CA TYR A 88 -3.81 -7.03 13.81
C TYR A 88 -4.90 -6.65 14.83
N GLU A 89 -5.00 -7.35 15.95
CA GLU A 89 -5.96 -7.01 17.02
C GLU A 89 -5.65 -5.66 17.67
N ARG A 90 -4.36 -5.30 17.81
CA ARG A 90 -3.96 -3.95 18.27
C ARG A 90 -4.40 -2.88 17.28
N LEU A 91 -4.24 -3.10 15.96
CA LEU A 91 -4.74 -2.19 14.93
C LEU A 91 -6.27 -2.04 15.02
N ARG A 92 -7.01 -3.15 15.09
CA ARG A 92 -8.47 -3.12 15.19
C ARG A 92 -8.95 -2.40 16.44
N ARG A 93 -8.32 -2.67 17.59
CA ARG A 93 -8.60 -1.97 18.85
C ARG A 93 -8.36 -0.48 18.70
N TRP A 94 -7.21 -0.07 18.13
CA TRP A 94 -6.92 1.34 17.86
C TRP A 94 -8.04 1.99 17.02
N HIS A 95 -8.48 1.33 15.94
CA HIS A 95 -9.56 1.85 15.08
C HIS A 95 -10.90 1.93 15.83
N SER A 96 -11.21 0.97 16.69
CA SER A 96 -12.45 0.96 17.48
C SER A 96 -12.53 2.04 18.56
N LEU A 97 -11.37 2.53 19.00
CA LEU A 97 -11.25 3.59 20.02
C LEU A 97 -11.21 4.99 19.41
N LEU A 98 -11.27 5.11 18.08
CA LEU A 98 -11.28 6.41 17.43
C LEU A 98 -12.54 7.21 17.80
N PRO A 99 -12.43 8.53 17.95
CA PRO A 99 -13.57 9.39 18.24
C PRO A 99 -14.62 9.33 17.12
N GLU A 100 -15.89 9.44 17.49
CA GLU A 100 -17.01 9.50 16.56
C GLU A 100 -16.83 10.61 15.51
N ALA A 101 -16.24 11.75 15.89
CA ALA A 101 -15.95 12.87 15.00
C ALA A 101 -14.97 12.55 13.85
N PHE A 102 -14.22 11.44 13.96
CA PHE A 102 -13.28 11.01 12.92
C PHE A 102 -13.97 10.12 11.87
N ASP A 103 -15.24 9.78 12.08
CA ASP A 103 -16.03 9.00 11.14
C ASP A 103 -16.25 9.75 9.81
N SER A 104 -16.26 8.99 8.72
CA SER A 104 -16.42 9.47 7.34
C SER A 104 -17.74 10.24 7.15
N ARG A 105 -18.78 9.91 7.93
CA ARG A 105 -20.08 10.60 7.91
C ARG A 105 -20.01 12.07 8.32
N TYR A 106 -19.06 12.43 9.18
CA TYR A 106 -18.85 13.82 9.62
C TYR A 106 -17.90 14.60 8.71
N ARG A 107 -17.42 13.99 7.61
CA ARG A 107 -16.51 14.63 6.64
C ARG A 107 -15.32 15.27 7.37
N PRO A 108 -14.46 14.48 8.01
CA PRO A 108 -13.39 15.02 8.83
C PRO A 108 -12.35 15.78 7.96
N PRO A 109 -11.50 16.63 8.58
CA PRO A 109 -10.34 17.21 7.93
C PRO A 109 -9.46 16.19 7.19
N PRO A 110 -8.70 16.60 6.15
CA PRO A 110 -7.95 15.68 5.30
C PRO A 110 -6.87 14.89 6.07
N HIS A 111 -6.26 15.45 7.10
CA HIS A 111 -5.25 14.73 7.90
C HIS A 111 -5.85 13.54 8.67
N ILE A 112 -7.13 13.59 9.04
CA ILE A 112 -7.85 12.46 9.66
C ILE A 112 -8.16 11.39 8.61
N ILE A 113 -8.54 11.80 7.39
CA ILE A 113 -8.72 10.85 6.27
C ILE A 113 -7.41 10.12 6.01
N LEU A 114 -6.28 10.83 5.96
CA LEU A 114 -4.95 10.24 5.77
C LEU A 114 -4.56 9.31 6.93
N LEU A 115 -4.86 9.69 8.17
CA LEU A 115 -4.64 8.84 9.35
C LEU A 115 -5.40 7.51 9.22
N ARG A 116 -6.65 7.54 8.76
CA ARG A 116 -7.45 6.33 8.53
C ARG A 116 -7.00 5.53 7.32
N MET A 117 -6.54 6.18 6.25
CA MET A 117 -5.88 5.50 5.13
C MET A 117 -4.63 4.75 5.62
N ARG A 118 -3.88 5.33 6.56
CA ARG A 118 -2.69 4.69 7.13
C ARG A 118 -3.01 3.42 7.91
N TYR A 119 -4.13 3.39 8.62
CA TYR A 119 -4.61 2.18 9.28
C TYR A 119 -4.84 1.04 8.28
N HIS A 120 -5.55 1.31 7.18
CA HIS A 120 -5.77 0.29 6.15
C HIS A 120 -4.48 -0.11 5.43
N ALA A 121 -3.58 0.85 5.16
CA ALA A 121 -2.28 0.54 4.57
C ALA A 121 -1.42 -0.35 5.48
N LEU A 122 -1.49 -0.16 6.80
CA LEU A 122 -0.82 -1.02 7.78
C LEU A 122 -1.37 -2.44 7.79
N ILE A 123 -2.69 -2.60 7.64
CA ILE A 123 -3.31 -3.93 7.51
C ILE A 123 -2.79 -4.63 6.26
N ILE A 124 -2.81 -3.95 5.12
CA ILE A 124 -2.29 -4.52 3.87
C ILE A 124 -0.83 -4.94 4.07
N ASN A 125 0.04 -4.04 4.53
CA ASN A 125 1.46 -4.37 4.76
C ASN A 125 1.68 -5.52 5.75
N LEU A 126 0.88 -5.62 6.80
CA LEU A 126 0.97 -6.71 7.79
C LEU A 126 0.71 -8.09 7.18
N PHE A 127 -0.10 -8.13 6.12
CA PHE A 127 -0.59 -9.36 5.50
C PHE A 127 -0.07 -9.57 4.06
N SER A 128 0.69 -8.62 3.49
CA SER A 128 1.26 -8.75 2.15
C SER A 128 2.63 -9.42 2.13
N CYS A 129 3.23 -9.64 3.31
CA CYS A 129 4.55 -10.28 3.46
C CYS A 129 4.42 -11.70 3.99
N ILE A 130 3.58 -12.52 3.34
CA ILE A 130 3.47 -13.93 3.69
C ILE A 130 4.53 -14.68 2.90
N SER A 131 5.40 -15.41 3.61
CA SER A 131 6.26 -16.41 2.98
C SER A 131 5.38 -17.58 2.52
N ASP A 132 5.56 -18.07 1.30
CA ASP A 132 4.84 -19.22 0.74
C ASP A 132 4.90 -20.48 1.63
N ASP A 133 5.87 -20.56 2.54
CA ASP A 133 5.97 -21.61 3.55
C ASP A 133 4.75 -21.63 4.52
N GLU A 134 4.08 -20.50 4.77
CA GLU A 134 2.84 -20.47 5.58
C GLU A 134 1.63 -20.99 4.79
N ILE A 135 1.54 -20.67 3.49
CA ILE A 135 0.38 -20.99 2.64
C ILE A 135 0.43 -22.45 2.16
N SER A 136 1.61 -22.93 1.77
CA SER A 136 1.85 -24.29 1.27
C SER A 136 1.65 -25.38 2.32
N SER A 137 1.63 -25.01 3.60
CA SER A 137 1.36 -25.93 4.70
C SER A 137 -0.10 -26.42 4.77
N THR A 138 -1.00 -25.79 4.00
CA THR A 138 -2.43 -26.15 3.97
C THR A 138 -2.79 -27.16 2.87
N THR A 139 -1.89 -27.43 1.92
CA THR A 139 -2.13 -28.39 0.82
C THR A 139 -0.92 -29.29 0.59
N SER A 140 -0.44 -29.97 1.64
CA SER A 140 0.52 -31.06 1.45
C SER A 140 -0.23 -32.39 1.27
N ASP A 141 -0.46 -32.75 0.01
CA ASP A 141 -0.93 -34.08 -0.42
C ASP A 141 0.25 -35.09 -0.42
N ALA A 142 1.04 -35.10 0.65
CA ALA A 142 2.17 -36.01 0.81
C ALA A 142 1.73 -37.36 1.42
N PRO A 143 2.32 -38.50 1.01
CA PRO A 143 1.91 -39.83 1.48
C PRO A 143 2.12 -39.96 2.98
N LYS A 144 1.04 -40.30 3.71
CA LYS A 144 1.05 -40.54 5.15
C LYS A 144 2.00 -41.69 5.51
N THR A 145 3.18 -41.39 6.03
CA THR A 145 3.97 -42.34 6.85
C THR A 145 3.51 -42.26 8.31
N PRO A 146 3.24 -43.39 8.98
CA PRO A 146 2.51 -43.41 10.23
C PRO A 146 3.44 -43.35 11.44
N GLU A 147 4.25 -42.31 11.63
CA GLU A 147 5.06 -42.22 12.88
C GLU A 147 5.65 -40.83 13.18
N SER A 148 4.85 -39.76 13.07
CA SER A 148 5.26 -38.44 13.56
C SER A 148 4.09 -37.73 14.25
N PRO A 149 4.27 -37.18 15.47
CA PRO A 149 3.23 -36.38 16.11
C PRO A 149 2.92 -35.15 15.24
N PRO A 150 1.65 -34.73 15.14
CA PRO A 150 1.25 -33.64 14.26
C PRO A 150 2.01 -32.37 14.65
N ARG A 151 2.80 -31.82 13.72
CA ARG A 151 3.25 -30.44 13.82
C ARG A 151 1.98 -29.58 13.80
N HIS A 152 1.61 -29.02 14.94
CA HIS A 152 0.58 -28.00 15.03
C HIS A 152 1.09 -26.75 14.29
N THR A 153 0.73 -26.61 13.02
CA THR A 153 0.77 -25.31 12.36
C THR A 153 -0.40 -24.48 12.90
N PRO A 154 -0.18 -23.23 13.33
CA PRO A 154 -1.27 -22.39 13.77
C PRO A 154 -2.16 -22.05 12.57
N GLU A 155 -3.39 -22.55 12.56
CA GLU A 155 -4.42 -22.07 11.64
C GLU A 155 -4.56 -20.55 11.82
N THR A 156 -4.36 -19.78 10.76
CA THR A 156 -4.52 -18.34 10.79
C THR A 156 -5.98 -18.02 11.11
N LYS A 157 -6.20 -17.32 12.24
CA LYS A 157 -7.55 -16.96 12.72
C LYS A 157 -8.36 -16.13 11.71
N TYR A 158 -7.68 -15.47 10.78
CA TYR A 158 -8.26 -14.55 9.82
C TYR A 158 -7.97 -14.99 8.40
N ASN A 159 -8.98 -14.89 7.53
CA ASN A 159 -8.78 -14.99 6.10
C ASN A 159 -7.99 -13.75 5.62
N VAL A 160 -6.71 -13.95 5.32
CA VAL A 160 -5.78 -12.90 4.88
C VAL A 160 -6.36 -12.11 3.71
N TRP A 161 -6.89 -12.81 2.71
CA TRP A 161 -7.42 -12.20 1.49
C TRP A 161 -8.64 -11.32 1.77
N GLU A 162 -9.56 -11.78 2.63
CA GLU A 162 -10.72 -10.96 3.02
C GLU A 162 -10.28 -9.70 3.78
N VAL A 163 -9.28 -9.83 4.64
CA VAL A 163 -8.77 -8.72 5.46
C VAL A 163 -8.04 -7.68 4.61
N THR A 164 -7.14 -8.09 3.72
CA THR A 164 -6.42 -7.17 2.82
C THR A 164 -7.37 -6.52 1.82
N GLN A 165 -8.35 -7.27 1.29
CA GLN A 165 -9.34 -6.71 0.38
C GLN A 165 -10.25 -5.70 1.08
N SER A 166 -10.74 -6.02 2.27
CA SER A 166 -11.53 -5.08 3.07
C SER A 166 -10.75 -3.80 3.37
N ALA A 167 -9.44 -3.91 3.61
CA ALA A 167 -8.57 -2.75 3.78
C ALA A 167 -8.40 -1.94 2.48
N ALA A 168 -8.23 -2.59 1.33
CA ALA A 168 -8.14 -1.92 0.03
C ALA A 168 -9.44 -1.16 -0.30
N LEU A 169 -10.61 -1.78 -0.06
CA LEU A 169 -11.92 -1.13 -0.21
C LEU A 169 -12.10 0.04 0.77
N GLY A 170 -11.57 -0.08 1.99
CA GLY A 170 -11.51 1.03 2.95
C GLY A 170 -10.73 2.23 2.41
N ILE A 171 -9.58 2.00 1.76
CA ILE A 171 -8.80 3.04 1.08
C ILE A 171 -9.58 3.62 -0.11
N ALA A 172 -10.30 2.81 -0.88
CA ALA A 172 -11.15 3.28 -1.97
C ALA A 172 -12.23 4.25 -1.48
N ALA A 173 -12.94 3.88 -0.40
CA ALA A 173 -13.97 4.71 0.21
C ALA A 173 -13.40 6.04 0.74
N LEU A 174 -12.26 6.00 1.44
CA LEU A 174 -11.58 7.20 1.94
C LEU A 174 -11.05 8.08 0.81
N THR A 175 -10.60 7.49 -0.30
CA THR A 175 -10.14 8.24 -1.48
C THR A 175 -11.29 8.95 -2.17
N ARG A 176 -12.46 8.30 -2.29
CA ARG A 176 -13.68 8.97 -2.78
C ARG A 176 -14.10 10.12 -1.88
N LEU A 177 -14.04 9.92 -0.56
CA LEU A 177 -14.32 10.99 0.40
C LEU A 177 -13.35 12.15 0.22
N HIS A 178 -12.04 11.88 0.14
CA HIS A 178 -11.02 12.91 -0.06
C HIS A 178 -11.24 13.67 -1.37
N ARG A 179 -11.48 12.95 -2.48
CA ARG A 179 -11.80 13.55 -3.78
C ARG A 179 -13.02 14.44 -3.70
N ARG A 180 -14.12 13.98 -3.09
CA ARG A 180 -15.36 14.74 -2.97
C ARG A 180 -15.19 15.97 -2.10
N GLU A 181 -14.41 15.89 -1.02
CA GLU A 181 -14.28 16.99 -0.06
C GLU A 181 -13.22 18.03 -0.46
N TYR A 182 -12.09 17.57 -1.00
CA TYR A 182 -10.87 18.37 -1.14
C TYR A 182 -10.23 18.26 -2.53
N GLY A 183 -10.74 17.37 -3.39
CA GLY A 183 -10.10 17.01 -4.65
C GLY A 183 -8.89 16.10 -4.44
N MET A 184 -8.32 15.60 -5.54
CA MET A 184 -7.11 14.76 -5.51
C MET A 184 -5.84 15.50 -5.91
N SER A 185 -5.95 16.65 -6.59
CA SER A 185 -4.80 17.43 -7.09
C SER A 185 -3.86 17.93 -5.99
N ARG A 186 -4.36 18.02 -4.74
CA ARG A 186 -3.63 18.48 -3.56
C ARG A 186 -3.55 17.43 -2.47
N ALA A 187 -3.84 16.17 -2.79
CA ALA A 187 -3.71 15.08 -1.84
C ALA A 187 -2.24 14.96 -1.39
N HIS A 188 -2.05 14.68 -0.10
CA HIS A 188 -0.71 14.47 0.45
C HIS A 188 -0.04 13.26 -0.22
N HIS A 189 1.29 13.27 -0.37
CA HIS A 189 2.03 12.19 -1.05
C HIS A 189 1.75 10.79 -0.45
N PHE A 190 1.51 10.70 0.86
CA PHE A 190 1.08 9.45 1.49
C PHE A 190 -0.19 8.83 0.88
N ALA A 191 -1.15 9.66 0.41
CA ALA A 191 -2.33 9.15 -0.28
C ALA A 191 -1.96 8.43 -1.58
N MET A 192 -0.94 8.89 -2.30
CA MET A 192 -0.41 8.22 -3.49
C MET A 192 0.05 6.80 -3.15
N TYR A 193 0.84 6.66 -2.08
CA TYR A 193 1.31 5.36 -1.59
C TYR A 193 0.15 4.46 -1.19
N ALA A 194 -0.79 4.95 -0.38
CA ALA A 194 -1.93 4.14 0.06
C ALA A 194 -2.84 3.71 -1.10
N ILE A 195 -3.09 4.61 -2.08
CA ILE A 195 -3.85 4.30 -3.28
C ILE A 195 -3.14 3.24 -4.12
N ASN A 196 -1.83 3.39 -4.33
CA ASN A 196 -1.03 2.43 -5.09
C ASN A 196 -1.06 1.04 -4.42
N LEU A 197 -0.89 1.01 -3.10
CA LEU A 197 -0.98 -0.21 -2.29
C LEU A 197 -2.34 -0.91 -2.48
N ALA A 198 -3.45 -0.18 -2.31
CA ALA A 198 -4.79 -0.72 -2.48
C ALA A 198 -5.04 -1.24 -3.91
N LEU A 199 -4.56 -0.53 -4.94
CA LEU A 199 -4.70 -0.92 -6.33
C LEU A 199 -3.99 -2.25 -6.63
N PHE A 200 -2.76 -2.42 -6.13
CA PHE A 200 -2.02 -3.68 -6.31
C PHE A 200 -2.63 -4.82 -5.49
N THR A 201 -3.13 -4.57 -4.28
CA THR A 201 -3.90 -5.57 -3.52
C THR A 201 -5.14 -6.05 -4.28
N MET A 202 -5.86 -5.13 -4.95
CA MET A 202 -7.00 -5.49 -5.79
C MET A 202 -6.59 -6.27 -7.06
N LEU A 203 -5.42 -5.98 -7.63
CA LEU A 203 -4.90 -6.66 -8.82
C LEU A 203 -4.44 -8.10 -8.58
N GLU A 204 -3.96 -8.39 -7.37
CA GLU A 204 -3.53 -9.74 -6.98
C GLU A 204 -4.68 -10.72 -6.80
N GLN A 205 -5.92 -10.23 -6.73
CA GLN A 205 -7.07 -11.10 -6.58
C GLN A 205 -7.32 -11.96 -7.82
N GLU A 206 -7.55 -13.26 -7.64
CA GLU A 206 -7.94 -14.16 -8.72
C GLU A 206 -9.24 -13.71 -9.42
N SER A 207 -10.16 -13.12 -8.65
CA SER A 207 -11.44 -12.58 -9.14
C SER A 207 -11.34 -11.13 -9.64
N PHE A 208 -10.12 -10.64 -9.92
CA PHE A 208 -9.90 -9.27 -10.39
C PHE A 208 -10.80 -8.92 -11.59
N ASN A 209 -11.48 -7.79 -11.46
CA ASN A 209 -12.35 -7.24 -12.49
C ASN A 209 -12.01 -5.78 -12.73
N VAL A 210 -11.49 -5.47 -13.90
CA VAL A 210 -11.09 -4.10 -14.26
C VAL A 210 -12.26 -3.12 -14.32
N LEU A 211 -13.49 -3.62 -14.47
CA LEU A 211 -14.72 -2.81 -14.47
C LEU A 211 -15.27 -2.54 -13.06
N ASP A 212 -14.60 -3.02 -12.01
CA ASP A 212 -14.98 -2.74 -10.64
C ASP A 212 -14.97 -1.22 -10.36
N GLN A 213 -16.04 -0.73 -9.73
CA GLN A 213 -16.23 0.71 -9.52
C GLN A 213 -15.26 1.30 -8.50
N ASP A 214 -14.91 0.52 -7.46
CA ASP A 214 -13.96 0.95 -6.45
C ASP A 214 -12.55 1.01 -7.04
N PHE A 215 -12.17 0.01 -7.84
CA PHE A 215 -10.93 -0.04 -8.60
C PHE A 215 -10.81 1.13 -9.58
N LEU A 216 -11.79 1.33 -10.47
CA LEU A 216 -11.77 2.42 -11.45
C LEU A 216 -11.73 3.79 -10.79
N SER A 217 -12.49 3.97 -9.70
CA SER A 217 -12.46 5.20 -8.91
C SER A 217 -11.06 5.45 -8.32
N LEU A 218 -10.40 4.42 -7.80
CA LEU A 218 -9.03 4.50 -7.29
C LEU A 218 -8.01 4.78 -8.40
N ALA A 219 -8.10 4.09 -9.54
CA ALA A 219 -7.21 4.29 -10.68
C ALA A 219 -7.28 5.72 -11.24
N SER A 220 -8.50 6.25 -11.37
CA SER A 220 -8.72 7.67 -11.69
C SER A 220 -8.11 8.61 -10.65
N ALA A 221 -8.09 8.22 -9.37
CA ALA A 221 -7.53 9.07 -8.31
C ALA A 221 -6.03 9.05 -8.39
N PHE A 222 -5.47 7.87 -8.66
CA PHE A 222 -4.07 7.64 -8.80
C PHE A 222 -3.49 8.42 -9.97
N SER A 223 -4.13 8.42 -11.15
CA SER A 223 -3.66 9.20 -12.31
C SER A 223 -3.51 10.69 -11.99
N ILE A 224 -4.45 11.26 -11.23
CA ILE A 224 -4.40 12.68 -10.81
C ILE A 224 -3.23 12.92 -9.85
N VAL A 225 -3.05 12.09 -8.82
CA VAL A 225 -2.02 12.29 -7.80
C VAL A 225 -0.62 11.99 -8.36
N ALA A 226 -0.50 10.91 -9.15
CA ALA A 226 0.72 10.46 -9.80
C ALA A 226 1.32 11.52 -10.74
N SER A 227 0.47 12.24 -11.49
CA SER A 227 0.91 13.27 -12.44
C SER A 227 1.78 14.39 -11.84
N ARG A 228 1.78 14.53 -10.51
CA ARG A 228 2.38 15.64 -9.75
C ARG A 228 3.85 15.44 -9.36
N SER A 229 4.41 14.24 -9.54
CA SER A 229 5.82 13.97 -9.24
C SER A 229 6.39 12.92 -10.21
N ALA A 230 7.70 12.95 -10.45
CA ALA A 230 8.37 11.94 -11.26
C ALA A 230 8.17 10.52 -10.70
N LEU A 231 8.32 10.35 -9.38
CA LEU A 231 8.02 9.08 -8.70
C LEU A 231 6.58 8.60 -8.97
N GLY A 232 5.60 9.50 -8.85
CA GLY A 232 4.20 9.17 -9.09
C GLY A 232 3.95 8.72 -10.53
N ARG A 233 4.52 9.43 -11.51
CA ARG A 233 4.45 9.07 -12.93
C ARG A 233 5.00 7.67 -13.19
N ASN A 234 6.20 7.40 -12.69
CA ASN A 234 6.87 6.10 -12.81
C ASN A 234 6.04 4.97 -12.20
N LEU A 235 5.49 5.17 -11.00
CA LEU A 235 4.62 4.18 -10.34
C LEU A 235 3.31 3.97 -11.09
N PHE A 236 2.75 5.03 -11.68
CA PHE A 236 1.54 4.93 -12.48
C PHE A 236 1.77 4.17 -13.78
N HIS A 237 2.94 4.36 -14.42
CA HIS A 237 3.33 3.56 -15.57
C HIS A 237 3.43 2.07 -15.22
N ILE A 238 4.14 1.75 -14.14
CA ILE A 238 4.28 0.40 -13.57
C ILE A 238 2.91 -0.24 -13.29
N PHE A 239 2.01 0.50 -12.62
CA PHE A 239 0.64 0.07 -12.36
C PHE A 239 -0.10 -0.22 -13.66
N ARG A 240 -0.05 0.69 -14.63
CA ARG A 240 -0.73 0.54 -15.92
C ARG A 240 -0.30 -0.71 -16.66
N GLN A 241 1.00 -1.01 -16.70
CA GLN A 241 1.50 -2.25 -17.29
C GLN A 241 1.00 -3.48 -16.53
N SER A 242 0.93 -3.41 -15.21
CA SER A 242 0.41 -4.50 -14.38
C SER A 242 -1.07 -4.78 -14.60
N VAL A 243 -1.88 -3.74 -14.88
CA VAL A 243 -3.28 -3.92 -15.27
C VAL A 243 -3.40 -4.53 -16.66
N ARG A 244 -2.60 -4.06 -17.63
CA ARG A 244 -2.58 -4.58 -19.01
C ARG A 244 -2.17 -6.05 -19.06
N ALA A 245 -1.22 -6.48 -18.23
CA ALA A 245 -0.83 -7.88 -18.11
C ALA A 245 -1.96 -8.81 -17.63
N LYS A 246 -3.08 -8.28 -17.10
CA LYS A 246 -4.28 -9.08 -16.78
C LYS A 246 -5.16 -9.36 -17.99
N GLU A 247 -4.82 -8.84 -19.17
CA GLU A 247 -5.48 -9.11 -20.47
C GLU A 247 -7.00 -8.80 -20.47
N GLN A 248 -7.43 -7.83 -19.65
CA GLN A 248 -8.83 -7.40 -19.59
C GLN A 248 -9.11 -6.14 -20.43
N GLY A 249 -8.17 -5.69 -21.28
CA GLY A 249 -8.29 -4.47 -22.07
C GLY A 249 -9.51 -4.44 -23.02
N SER A 250 -9.87 -5.58 -23.61
CA SER A 250 -11.06 -5.70 -24.49
C SER A 250 -12.36 -5.33 -23.77
N ARG A 251 -12.52 -5.77 -22.52
CA ARG A 251 -13.70 -5.49 -21.69
C ARG A 251 -13.87 -4.00 -21.39
N ILE A 252 -12.77 -3.27 -21.29
CA ILE A 252 -12.75 -1.83 -21.03
C ILE A 252 -13.17 -1.06 -22.28
N ARG A 253 -12.67 -1.48 -23.45
CA ARG A 253 -12.98 -0.86 -24.74
C ARG A 253 -14.47 -0.96 -25.06
N ASP A 254 -15.04 -2.14 -24.86
CA ASP A 254 -16.44 -2.44 -25.17
C ASP A 254 -17.43 -1.85 -24.15
N ALA A 255 -16.94 -1.37 -23.00
CA ALA A 255 -17.78 -0.78 -21.97
C ALA A 255 -18.26 0.63 -22.37
N SER A 256 -19.50 0.74 -22.84
CA SER A 256 -20.13 2.02 -23.22
C SER A 256 -20.26 3.02 -22.06
N ALA A 257 -20.30 2.52 -20.81
CA ALA A 257 -20.49 3.33 -19.62
C ALA A 257 -19.20 4.02 -19.11
N LEU A 258 -18.03 3.69 -19.67
CA LEU A 258 -16.76 4.27 -19.25
C LEU A 258 -16.41 5.53 -20.07
N PRO A 259 -15.96 6.62 -19.41
CA PRO A 259 -15.36 7.75 -20.11
C PRO A 259 -14.12 7.33 -20.90
N ASP A 260 -13.91 7.95 -22.05
CA ASP A 260 -12.77 7.64 -22.94
C ASP A 260 -11.42 7.79 -22.23
N GLU A 261 -11.28 8.76 -21.31
CA GLU A 261 -10.06 8.94 -20.51
C GLU A 261 -9.68 7.71 -19.67
N LEU A 262 -10.66 6.91 -19.21
CA LEU A 262 -10.43 5.68 -18.47
C LEU A 262 -10.16 4.49 -19.40
N LYS A 263 -10.69 4.53 -20.63
CA LYS A 263 -10.40 3.53 -21.64
C LYS A 263 -8.95 3.64 -22.12
N ASP A 264 -8.51 4.85 -22.45
CA ASP A 264 -7.11 5.16 -22.83
C ASP A 264 -6.08 4.74 -21.76
N LEU A 265 -6.53 4.71 -20.51
CA LEU A 265 -5.71 4.39 -19.36
C LEU A 265 -5.27 2.93 -19.38
N PHE A 266 -6.11 2.02 -19.89
CA PHE A 266 -5.89 0.58 -19.78
C PHE A 266 -5.99 -0.18 -21.09
N ASP A 267 -6.46 0.44 -22.18
CA ASP A 267 -6.49 -0.18 -23.49
C ASP A 267 -5.05 -0.51 -23.94
N GLU A 268 -4.81 -1.78 -24.26
CA GLU A 268 -3.52 -2.29 -24.74
C GLU A 268 -3.24 -1.83 -26.19
N GLN A 269 -4.29 -1.65 -27.01
CA GLN A 269 -4.15 -1.28 -28.42
C GLN A 269 -4.02 0.22 -28.64
N SER A 270 -4.32 1.05 -27.64
CA SER A 270 -4.08 2.49 -27.74
C SER A 270 -2.59 2.83 -27.87
N SER A 271 -1.68 1.92 -27.49
CA SER A 271 -0.23 2.06 -27.72
C SER A 271 0.18 1.72 -29.17
N ALA A 272 -0.66 1.04 -29.95
CA ALA A 272 -0.40 0.71 -31.35
C ALA A 272 -0.76 1.86 -32.31
N GLU A 273 -1.61 2.80 -31.89
CA GLU A 273 -2.07 3.95 -32.69
C GLU A 273 -1.26 5.24 -32.47
N GLY A 274 -0.28 5.23 -31.55
CA GLY A 274 0.62 6.35 -31.26
C GLY A 274 1.07 6.39 -29.79
N HIS A 275 1.98 7.32 -29.46
CA HIS A 275 2.40 7.58 -28.08
C HIS A 275 1.19 8.00 -27.23
N SER A 276 0.78 7.16 -26.28
CA SER A 276 -0.22 7.59 -25.30
C SER A 276 0.41 8.66 -24.40
N ARG A 277 -0.38 9.64 -23.93
CA ARG A 277 0.11 10.71 -23.02
C ARG A 277 0.78 10.18 -21.74
N PHE A 278 0.53 8.92 -21.40
CA PHE A 278 1.08 8.26 -20.21
C PHE A 278 2.37 7.49 -20.51
N ASP A 279 2.78 7.39 -21.77
CA ASP A 279 4.01 6.70 -22.17
C ASP A 279 5.24 7.56 -21.82
N GLU A 280 5.07 8.89 -21.78
CA GLU A 280 6.03 9.85 -21.20
C GLU A 280 6.35 9.54 -19.73
N TYR A 281 5.47 8.82 -19.01
CA TYR A 281 5.70 8.48 -17.61
C TYR A 281 6.70 7.33 -17.43
N ALA A 282 7.18 6.74 -18.53
CA ALA A 282 8.28 5.79 -18.51
C ALA A 282 9.67 6.46 -18.46
N GLU A 283 9.76 7.75 -18.78
CA GLU A 283 11.02 8.51 -18.77
C GLU A 283 11.63 8.53 -17.36
N GLY A 284 12.89 8.10 -17.22
CA GLY A 284 13.55 7.99 -15.91
C GLY A 284 13.46 6.60 -15.26
N LEU A 285 12.79 5.62 -15.89
CA LEU A 285 12.80 4.21 -15.48
C LEU A 285 14.02 3.45 -16.00
N GLU A 286 14.93 4.07 -16.77
CA GLU A 286 16.08 3.41 -17.38
C GLU A 286 17.00 2.78 -16.32
N LYS A 287 17.09 3.40 -15.13
CA LYS A 287 17.83 2.83 -13.98
C LYS A 287 17.27 1.49 -13.52
N LEU A 288 15.94 1.33 -13.49
CA LEU A 288 15.29 0.06 -13.13
C LEU A 288 15.43 -1.00 -14.23
N ASN A 289 15.65 -0.59 -15.49
CA ASN A 289 15.94 -1.50 -16.61
C ASN A 289 17.39 -2.02 -16.60
N GLN A 290 18.33 -1.27 -16.01
CA GLN A 290 19.77 -1.61 -16.04
C GLN A 290 20.20 -2.54 -14.91
N GLU A 291 19.48 -2.53 -13.79
CA GLU A 291 19.87 -3.25 -12.58
C GLU A 291 19.15 -4.60 -12.48
N ALA A 292 19.93 -5.70 -12.57
CA ALA A 292 19.40 -7.05 -12.69
C ALA A 292 18.46 -7.48 -11.55
N LYS A 293 18.65 -6.89 -10.36
CA LYS A 293 17.79 -7.09 -9.19
C LYS A 293 16.34 -6.64 -9.40
N TYR A 294 16.03 -5.77 -10.36
CA TYR A 294 14.66 -5.36 -10.66
C TYR A 294 14.06 -6.05 -11.89
N HIS A 295 14.79 -6.97 -12.52
CA HIS A 295 14.16 -7.97 -13.37
C HIS A 295 13.43 -8.94 -12.43
N GLY A 296 12.12 -9.10 -12.60
CA GLY A 296 11.34 -10.05 -11.79
C GLY A 296 11.92 -11.46 -11.92
N ILE A 297 11.45 -12.38 -11.06
CA ILE A 297 11.89 -13.78 -11.12
C ILE A 297 11.51 -14.35 -12.51
N GLY A 298 12.52 -14.68 -13.34
CA GLY A 298 12.35 -15.59 -14.47
C GLY A 298 12.34 -15.05 -15.92
N VAL A 299 12.97 -13.91 -16.27
CA VAL A 299 12.98 -13.42 -17.67
C VAL A 299 14.35 -12.97 -18.19
N ASP A 300 14.58 -13.28 -19.47
CA ASP A 300 15.74 -12.99 -20.33
C ASP A 300 16.08 -11.48 -20.45
N PRO A 301 17.36 -11.09 -20.59
CA PRO A 301 17.82 -9.69 -20.62
C PRO A 301 17.35 -8.83 -21.81
N GLU A 302 16.68 -9.41 -22.81
CA GLU A 302 16.40 -8.73 -24.08
C GLU A 302 15.06 -7.96 -24.13
N HIS A 303 14.16 -8.15 -23.17
CA HIS A 303 12.84 -7.50 -23.16
C HIS A 303 12.77 -6.45 -22.03
N GLY A 304 12.76 -5.16 -22.39
CA GLY A 304 12.67 -4.05 -21.42
C GLY A 304 11.31 -3.97 -20.70
N LEU A 305 11.19 -3.09 -19.69
CA LEU A 305 9.96 -2.84 -18.90
C LEU A 305 8.69 -2.46 -19.71
N GLN A 306 8.77 -2.40 -21.04
CA GLN A 306 7.66 -2.22 -21.97
C GLN A 306 6.82 -3.49 -22.16
N GLU A 307 7.38 -4.69 -21.96
CA GLU A 307 6.71 -5.99 -22.13
C GLU A 307 6.88 -6.86 -20.86
N TYR A 308 6.33 -6.36 -19.75
CA TYR A 308 6.50 -6.96 -18.43
C TYR A 308 5.25 -7.78 -18.01
N PRO A 309 5.36 -9.00 -17.45
CA PRO A 309 4.23 -9.90 -17.14
C PRO A 309 3.35 -9.48 -15.92
N GLY A 310 3.35 -8.20 -15.57
CA GLY A 310 2.65 -7.65 -14.41
C GLY A 310 3.41 -7.85 -13.09
N LEU A 311 3.38 -6.83 -12.24
CA LEU A 311 4.08 -6.83 -10.94
C LEU A 311 3.13 -7.26 -9.83
N GLY A 312 3.61 -8.12 -8.93
CA GLY A 312 2.98 -8.34 -7.63
C GLY A 312 3.10 -7.10 -6.72
N LEU A 313 2.35 -7.09 -5.64
CA LEU A 313 2.36 -6.07 -4.59
C LEU A 313 3.75 -5.94 -3.96
N SER A 314 4.42 -7.07 -3.71
CA SER A 314 5.79 -7.11 -3.17
C SER A 314 6.79 -6.45 -4.12
N ASP A 315 6.74 -6.78 -5.42
CA ASP A 315 7.63 -6.17 -6.43
C ASP A 315 7.36 -4.67 -6.61
N MET A 316 6.09 -4.26 -6.55
CA MET A 316 5.74 -2.85 -6.56
C MET A 316 6.34 -2.12 -5.36
N LEU A 317 6.28 -2.71 -4.16
CA LEU A 317 6.83 -2.12 -2.94
C LEU A 317 8.37 -2.02 -3.00
N ASP A 318 9.04 -3.01 -3.60
CA ASP A 318 10.47 -2.96 -3.96
C ASP A 318 10.79 -1.73 -4.82
N ARG A 319 10.09 -1.59 -5.95
CA ARG A 319 10.33 -0.49 -6.90
C ARG A 319 9.99 0.86 -6.30
N TYR A 320 8.91 0.95 -5.51
CA TYR A 320 8.55 2.19 -4.80
C TYR A 320 9.69 2.63 -3.89
N GLU A 321 10.25 1.70 -3.10
CA GLU A 321 11.33 2.00 -2.18
C GLU A 321 12.59 2.50 -2.92
N SER A 322 13.03 1.77 -3.94
CA SER A 322 14.24 2.14 -4.69
C SER A 322 14.09 3.45 -5.46
N LEU A 323 12.93 3.70 -6.08
CA LEU A 323 12.66 4.98 -6.74
C LEU A 323 12.53 6.15 -5.77
N SER A 324 12.10 5.92 -4.53
CA SER A 324 11.91 6.98 -3.53
C SER A 324 13.17 7.29 -2.72
N LEU A 325 14.00 6.29 -2.42
CA LEU A 325 15.19 6.44 -1.59
C LEU A 325 16.47 6.67 -2.40
N GLY A 326 16.50 6.28 -3.68
CA GLY A 326 17.56 6.59 -4.64
C GLY A 326 18.95 6.02 -4.34
N LYS A 327 19.12 5.28 -3.24
CA LYS A 327 20.40 4.74 -2.75
C LYS A 327 20.27 3.26 -2.41
N ASP A 328 20.46 2.43 -3.42
CA ASP A 328 20.54 0.99 -3.22
C ASP A 328 21.97 0.54 -2.84
N ASP A 329 22.99 1.37 -3.07
CA ASP A 329 24.40 1.04 -2.80
C ASP A 329 24.77 1.01 -1.30
N VAL A 330 23.93 1.57 -0.43
CA VAL A 330 24.20 1.72 1.01
C VAL A 330 23.55 0.60 1.84
N LEU A 331 22.61 -0.15 1.26
CA LEU A 331 21.73 -1.06 2.01
C LEU A 331 21.66 -2.41 1.30
N SER A 332 22.00 -3.49 2.01
CA SER A 332 22.00 -4.86 1.47
C SER A 332 20.67 -5.25 0.84
N GLU A 333 20.75 -6.04 -0.24
CA GLU A 333 19.58 -6.62 -0.92
C GLU A 333 18.73 -7.43 0.06
N ARG A 334 17.41 -7.39 -0.16
CA ARG A 334 16.42 -8.15 0.63
C ARG A 334 16.75 -9.65 0.56
N HIS A 335 16.56 -10.36 1.67
CA HIS A 335 16.29 -11.79 1.59
C HIS A 335 14.88 -11.96 1.02
N ARG A 336 14.78 -12.31 -0.27
CA ARG A 336 13.51 -12.71 -0.87
C ARG A 336 13.12 -14.06 -0.26
N PRO A 337 11.99 -14.17 0.45
CA PRO A 337 11.44 -15.49 0.72
C PRO A 337 11.20 -16.14 -0.65
N THR A 338 11.70 -17.36 -0.81
CA THR A 338 11.53 -18.14 -2.04
C THR A 338 10.04 -18.37 -2.26
N GLY A 339 9.46 -17.78 -3.31
CA GLY A 339 8.08 -18.09 -3.73
C GLY A 339 7.18 -16.93 -4.20
N CYS A 340 7.53 -15.66 -3.94
CA CYS A 340 6.70 -14.53 -4.39
C CYS A 340 6.45 -14.47 -5.90
#